data_AF-A0A2E9KQZ0-F1
#
_entry.id   AF-A0A2E9KQZ0-F1
#
_cell.length_a   1.000
_cell.length_b   1.000
_cell.length_c   1.000
_cell.angle_alpha   90.00
_cell.angle_beta   90.00
_cell.angle_gamma   90.00
#
_symmetry.space_group_name_H-M   'P 1'
#
loop_
_entity.id
_entity.type
_entity.pdbx_description
1 polymer ?
#
loop_
_entity_poly.entity_id
_entity_poly.type
_entity_poly.pdbx_seq_one_letter_code
_entity_poly.pdbx_strand_id
1 'polypeptide(L)'
;DDKPVVYARSIIPLLASSKGYSSLGKIGNKPLGDLIFQSKLFIKTDRFFAKFKASNGEIVWGRKTYYLIKEYPFSIMEVFLAT
;
A
#
# COMPACT_ATOMS: atom_id res chain seq x y z
N ASP A 1 0.56 -0.19 -22.57
CA ASP A 1 -0.29 0.93 -22.13
C ASP A 1 0.25 1.55 -20.87
N ASP A 2 0.92 2.71 -20.99
CA ASP A 2 1.47 3.51 -19.88
C ASP A 2 0.38 4.31 -19.14
N LYS A 3 -0.86 3.83 -19.15
CA LYS A 3 -1.99 4.49 -18.50
C LYS A 3 -1.99 4.16 -17.01
N PRO A 4 -2.07 5.16 -16.11
CA PRO A 4 -2.18 4.90 -14.68
C PRO A 4 -3.51 4.21 -14.37
N VAL A 5 -3.47 3.08 -13.67
CA VAL A 5 -4.66 2.29 -13.28
C VAL A 5 -4.92 2.33 -11.78
N VAL A 6 -3.98 2.83 -10.98
CA VAL A 6 -4.08 2.90 -9.52
C VAL A 6 -3.30 4.08 -8.96
N TYR A 7 -3.90 4.80 -8.03
CA TYR A 7 -3.17 5.67 -7.09
C TYR A 7 -2.96 4.92 -5.79
N ALA A 8 -1.71 4.83 -5.33
CA ALA A 8 -1.37 4.18 -4.08
C ALA A 8 -0.61 5.12 -3.15
N ARG A 9 -0.92 5.06 -1.85
CA ARG A 9 -0.20 5.75 -0.79
C ARG A 9 0.03 4.81 0.37
N SER A 10 1.27 4.76 0.84
CA SER A 10 1.67 3.97 2.01
C SER A 10 1.96 4.87 3.20
N ILE A 11 1.57 4.44 4.39
CA ILE A 11 1.95 5.07 5.66
C ILE A 11 2.81 4.06 6.41
N ILE A 12 4.11 4.33 6.48
CA ILE A 12 5.11 3.48 7.12
C ILE A 12 5.71 4.26 8.30
N PRO A 13 5.35 3.93 9.55
CA PRO A 13 5.95 4.55 10.72
C PRO A 13 7.46 4.33 10.76
N LEU A 14 8.20 5.29 11.35
CA LEU A 14 9.66 5.21 11.46
C LEU A 14 10.13 3.93 12.15
N LEU A 15 9.39 3.44 13.14
CA LEU A 15 9.72 2.18 13.82
C LEU A 15 9.57 0.97 12.88
N ALA A 16 8.54 0.93 12.04
CA ALA A 16 8.36 -0.13 11.05
C ALA A 16 9.46 -0.09 9.97
N SER A 17 9.85 1.10 9.52
CA SER A 17 10.89 1.27 8.50
C SER A 17 12.31 1.07 9.01
N SER A 18 12.60 1.31 10.29
CA SER A 18 13.94 1.17 10.87
C SER A 18 14.16 -0.19 11.56
N LYS A 19 13.19 -0.64 12.38
CA LYS A 19 13.31 -1.86 13.19
C LYS A 19 12.63 -3.08 12.56
N GLY A 20 11.51 -2.87 11.87
CA GLY A 20 10.80 -3.93 11.15
C GLY A 20 11.63 -4.44 9.97
N TYR A 21 11.88 -3.55 9.01
CA TYR A 21 12.63 -3.89 7.80
C TYR A 21 13.29 -2.65 7.21
N SER A 22 14.60 -2.50 7.44
CA SER A 22 15.38 -1.31 7.07
C SER A 22 15.28 -0.93 5.58
N SER A 23 15.03 -1.91 4.70
CA SER A 23 14.85 -1.67 3.26
C SER A 23 13.53 -0.96 2.92
N LEU A 24 12.51 -0.97 3.79
CA LEU A 24 11.28 -0.16 3.60
C LEU A 24 11.60 1.34 3.63
N GLY A 25 12.48 1.77 4.53
CA GLY A 25 12.91 3.17 4.61
C GLY A 25 13.83 3.59 3.46
N LYS A 26 14.39 2.64 2.71
CA LYS A 26 15.34 2.86 1.61
C LYS A 26 14.77 2.46 0.24
N ILE A 27 13.46 2.27 0.14
CA ILE A 27 12.84 1.66 -1.04
C ILE A 27 12.94 2.53 -2.30
N GLY A 28 13.00 3.85 -2.14
CA GLY A 28 13.11 4.80 -3.25
C GLY A 28 12.01 4.57 -4.29
N ASN A 29 12.41 4.33 -5.54
CA ASN A 29 11.50 4.07 -6.66
C ASN A 29 11.18 2.57 -6.86
N LYS A 30 11.65 1.67 -6.00
CA LYS A 30 11.30 0.24 -6.12
C LYS A 30 9.82 0.04 -5.76
N PRO A 31 9.08 -0.79 -6.52
CA PRO A 31 7.69 -1.08 -6.19
C PRO A 31 7.58 -1.71 -4.81
N LEU A 32 6.77 -1.11 -3.94
CA LEU A 32 6.53 -1.64 -2.60
C LEU A 32 5.87 -3.03 -2.64
N GLY A 33 5.06 -3.29 -3.67
CA GLY A 33 4.45 -4.60 -3.91
C GLY A 33 5.49 -5.72 -3.96
N ASP A 34 6.57 -5.55 -4.73
CA ASP A 34 7.62 -6.58 -4.86
C ASP A 34 8.25 -6.92 -3.51
N LEU A 35 8.49 -5.91 -2.67
CA LEU A 35 9.06 -6.10 -1.35
C LEU A 35 8.13 -6.89 -0.42
N ILE A 36 6.83 -6.60 -0.47
CA ILE A 36 5.83 -7.22 0.39
C ILE A 36 5.50 -8.63 -0.08
N PHE A 37 5.44 -8.87 -1.39
CA PHE A 37 5.05 -10.16 -1.94
C PHE A 37 6.16 -11.20 -1.90
N GLN A 38 7.43 -10.79 -1.91
CA GLN A 38 8.57 -11.71 -1.87
C GLN A 38 8.91 -12.22 -0.47
N SER A 39 8.48 -11.52 0.58
CA SER A 39 8.91 -11.79 1.95
C SER A 39 7.77 -12.28 2.84
N LYS A 40 7.97 -13.46 3.45
CA LYS A 40 7.06 -14.02 4.47
C LYS A 40 7.01 -13.20 5.77
N LEU A 41 7.82 -12.14 5.89
CA LEU A 41 7.89 -11.28 7.07
C LEU A 41 6.70 -10.31 7.18
N PHE A 42 6.01 -10.08 6.07
CA PHE A 42 4.86 -9.17 6.02
C PHE A 42 3.57 -9.95 6.25
N ILE A 43 2.90 -9.64 7.35
CA ILE A 43 1.63 -10.26 7.73
C ILE A 43 0.51 -9.28 7.42
N LYS A 44 -0.44 -9.68 6.57
CA LYS A 44 -1.66 -8.90 6.31
C LYS A 44 -2.65 -9.13 7.45
N THR A 45 -3.13 -8.07 8.10
CA THR A 45 -4.10 -8.18 9.19
C THR A 45 -5.50 -7.90 8.69
N ASP A 46 -5.78 -6.64 8.36
CA ASP A 46 -7.12 -6.15 8.08
C ASP A 46 -7.17 -5.50 6.71
N ARG A 47 -8.35 -5.54 6.10
CA ARG A 47 -8.60 -4.89 4.82
C ARG A 47 -9.97 -4.29 4.77
N PHE A 48 -10.00 -3.01 4.40
CA PHE A 48 -11.18 -2.19 4.29
C PHE A 48 -11.34 -1.76 2.84
N PHE A 49 -12.59 -1.59 2.42
CA PHE A 49 -12.95 -1.14 1.08
C PHE A 49 -13.85 0.07 1.18
N ALA A 50 -13.69 0.99 0.24
CA ALA A 50 -14.51 2.18 0.13
C ALA A 50 -14.75 2.52 -1.34
N LYS A 51 -15.86 3.21 -1.62
CA LYS A 51 -16.15 3.79 -2.93
C LYS A 51 -15.81 5.27 -2.89
N PHE A 52 -15.26 5.78 -3.98
CA PHE A 52 -14.94 7.20 -4.16
C PHE A 52 -15.61 7.69 -5.43
N LYS A 53 -16.01 8.96 -5.44
CA LYS A 53 -16.47 9.63 -6.66
C LYS A 53 -15.27 10.31 -7.30
N ALA A 54 -14.88 9.85 -8.49
CA ALA A 54 -13.82 10.44 -9.28
C ALA A 54 -14.25 11.80 -9.85
N SER A 55 -13.29 12.60 -10.33
CA SER A 55 -13.54 13.93 -10.88
C SER A 55 -14.44 13.91 -12.12
N ASN A 56 -14.39 12.82 -12.91
CA ASN A 56 -15.27 12.57 -14.05
C ASN A 56 -16.68 12.09 -13.66
N GLY A 57 -16.97 11.98 -12.35
CA GLY A 57 -18.26 11.54 -11.83
C GLY A 57 -18.42 10.03 -11.64
N GLU A 58 -17.45 9.23 -12.10
CA GLU A 58 -17.49 7.78 -11.98
C GLU A 58 -17.26 7.32 -10.54
N ILE A 59 -17.85 6.18 -10.18
CA ILE A 59 -17.62 5.56 -8.88
C ILE A 59 -16.49 4.55 -9.01
N VAL A 60 -15.39 4.86 -8.33
CA VAL A 60 -14.20 4.02 -8.28
C VAL A 60 -14.06 3.34 -6.93
N TRP A 61 -13.39 2.19 -6.91
CA TRP A 61 -13.09 1.48 -5.68
C TRP A 61 -11.75 1.92 -5.12
N GLY A 62 -11.67 1.97 -3.79
CA GLY A 62 -10.40 1.97 -3.10
C GLY A 62 -10.38 0.95 -1.97
N ARG A 63 -9.17 0.63 -1.50
CA ARG A 63 -8.95 -0.25 -0.37
C ARG A 63 -7.86 0.29 0.53
N LYS A 64 -7.96 -0.03 1.81
CA LYS A 64 -6.89 0.14 2.80
C LYS A 64 -6.55 -1.21 3.38
N THR A 65 -5.28 -1.58 3.35
CA THR A 65 -4.78 -2.82 3.93
C THR A 65 -3.80 -2.49 5.04
N TYR A 66 -3.98 -3.10 6.20
CA TYR A 66 -3.04 -3.06 7.30
C TYR A 66 -2.12 -4.27 7.26
N TYR A 67 -0.87 -4.01 7.62
CA TYR A 67 0.19 -5.01 7.64
C TYR A 67 0.99 -4.88 8.92
N LEU A 68 1.57 -5.99 9.35
CA LEU A 68 2.60 -6.06 10.36
C LEU A 68 3.90 -6.52 9.72
N ILE A 69 5.01 -5.92 10.12
CA ILE A 69 6.35 -6.46 9.89
C ILE A 69 7.10 -6.52 11.20
N LYS A 70 7.41 -7.73 11.66
CA LYS A 70 7.96 -7.97 13.01
C LYS A 70 7.16 -7.21 14.08
N GLU A 71 5.84 -7.35 14.04
CA GLU A 71 4.87 -6.69 14.95
C GLU A 71 4.75 -5.16 14.81
N TYR A 72 5.53 -4.52 13.94
CA TYR A 72 5.37 -3.10 13.66
C TYR A 72 4.30 -2.85 12.59
N PRO A 73 3.28 -2.03 12.88
CA PRO A 73 2.19 -1.78 11.95
C PRO A 73 2.57 -0.79 10.85
N PHE A 74 2.03 -1.01 9.67
CA PHE A 74 1.98 -0.03 8.59
C PHE A 74 0.72 -0.25 7.74
N SER A 75 0.41 0.69 6.84
CA SER A 75 -0.76 0.55 5.97
C SER A 75 -0.50 1.01 4.55
N ILE A 76 -1.26 0.43 3.62
CA ILE A 76 -1.28 0.79 2.21
C ILE A 76 -2.71 1.11 1.82
N MET A 77 -2.89 2.24 1.15
CA MET A 77 -4.15 2.69 0.59
C MET A 77 -4.03 2.73 -0.93
N GLU A 78 -5.02 2.22 -1.63
CA GLU A 78 -5.07 2.16 -3.08
C GLU A 78 -6.44 2.63 -3.56
N VAL A 79 -6.47 3.42 -4.63
CA VAL A 79 -7.68 3.82 -5.37
C VAL A 79 -7.50 3.39 -6.81
N PHE A 80 -8.39 2.54 -7.30
CA PHE A 80 -8.35 1.97 -8.64
C PHE A 80 -9.04 2.91 -9.62
N LEU A 81 -8.32 3.41 -10.60
CA LEU A 81 -8.86 4.35 -11.57
C LEU A 81 -9.74 3.62 -12.58
N ALA A 82 -10.82 4.27 -12.99
CA ALA A 82 -11.60 3.80 -14.12
C ALA A 82 -10.73 3.89 -15.38
N THR A 83 -10.72 2.79 -16.14
CA THR A 83 -9.89 2.58 -17.34
C THR A 83 -10.66 2.92 -18.60
#